data_AF-A0A2P8GN23-F1
#
_entry.id   AF-A0A2P8GN23-F1
#
_cell.length_a   1.000
_cell.length_b   1.000
_cell.length_c   1.000
_cell.angle_alpha   90.00
_cell.angle_beta   90.00
_cell.angle_gamma   90.00
#
_symmetry.space_group_name_H-M   'P 1'
#
loop_
_entity.id
_entity.type
_entity.pdbx_description
1 polymer ?
#
loop_
_entity_poly.entity_id
_entity_poly.type
_entity_poly.pdbx_seq_one_letter_code
_entity_poly.pdbx_strand_id
1 'polypeptide(L)'
;MKNRNIRFVVWIVLATLLPAWANAQVDPHFSQYYAYPMWLNPALTGIVDGDYRVSANYRNQWVNIGKPFSTTGVSFDAAAPNNIGAGVNIINMTAGDAGYRYLNAMASVSYRGVRFGETGTSHLVFGIQAGMINRKIDPAKWQLGSQYDPVMGFNPSKPSGENISTTSSNVFDAAAGVMFFDGNPNHQFNPFAGFSAGHLTQPRDPFLTGEDKRLPVRYMAHGGTRIKLNDIFSVTPHGLYMRQGNAHEAVLGAYGQAYLNEEFDFLLGANYRINDSAIPFAGFHFKSFVLGVSYDVNTSNLRRLVNGSNSFELSLSFISRKKRVYSEENFFCPRL
;
A
#
# COMPACT_ATOMS: atom_id res chain seq x y z
N MET A 1 -49.18 -6.69 -25.33
CA MET A 1 -47.84 -6.05 -25.50
C MET A 1 -47.56 -4.87 -24.57
N LYS A 2 -48.56 -4.03 -24.20
CA LYS A 2 -48.39 -2.85 -23.33
C LYS A 2 -47.81 -3.12 -21.92
N ASN A 3 -48.22 -4.21 -21.27
CA ASN A 3 -47.79 -4.53 -19.89
C ASN A 3 -46.33 -5.02 -19.76
N ARG A 4 -45.72 -5.50 -20.85
CA ARG A 4 -44.32 -5.97 -20.83
C ARG A 4 -43.35 -4.79 -20.73
N ASN A 5 -43.68 -3.67 -21.39
CA ASN A 5 -42.86 -2.46 -21.38
C ASN A 5 -42.96 -1.73 -20.04
N ILE A 6 -44.13 -1.71 -19.40
CA ILE A 6 -44.31 -1.14 -18.05
C ILE A 6 -43.50 -1.92 -17.03
N ARG A 7 -43.54 -3.26 -17.06
CA ARG A 7 -42.70 -4.09 -16.18
C ARG A 7 -41.22 -3.81 -16.40
N PHE A 8 -40.77 -3.69 -17.65
CA PHE A 8 -39.39 -3.39 -17.98
C PHE A 8 -38.94 -2.01 -17.46
N VAL A 9 -39.78 -0.98 -17.58
CA VAL A 9 -39.51 0.36 -17.03
C VAL A 9 -39.48 0.33 -15.50
N VAL A 10 -40.38 -0.42 -14.86
CA VAL A 10 -40.39 -0.60 -13.39
C VAL A 10 -39.11 -1.30 -12.90
N TRP A 11 -38.62 -2.31 -13.63
CA TRP A 11 -37.34 -2.96 -13.32
C TRP A 11 -36.13 -2.02 -13.47
N ILE A 12 -36.13 -1.15 -14.48
CA ILE A 12 -35.07 -0.14 -14.65
C ILE A 12 -35.11 0.89 -13.51
N VAL A 13 -36.29 1.36 -13.13
CA VAL A 13 -36.47 2.32 -12.02
C VAL A 13 -36.08 1.69 -10.68
N LEU A 14 -36.47 0.45 -10.41
CA LEU A 14 -36.05 -0.29 -9.21
C LEU A 14 -34.54 -0.56 -9.18
N ALA A 15 -33.90 -0.81 -10.33
CA ALA A 15 -32.45 -0.96 -10.42
C ALA A 15 -31.69 0.36 -10.16
N THR A 16 -32.27 1.51 -10.52
CA THR A 16 -31.69 2.83 -10.21
C THR A 16 -31.91 3.29 -8.77
N LEU A 17 -32.84 2.64 -8.03
CA LEU A 17 -33.17 2.98 -6.64
C LEU A 17 -32.39 2.16 -5.60
N LEU A 18 -31.56 1.19 -6.02
CA LEU A 18 -30.63 0.53 -5.12
C LEU A 18 -29.41 1.45 -4.93
N PRO A 19 -29.20 2.05 -3.75
CA PRO A 19 -27.96 2.78 -3.50
C PRO A 19 -26.82 1.77 -3.56
N ALA A 20 -26.05 1.78 -4.66
CA ALA A 20 -24.77 1.10 -4.69
C ALA A 20 -23.93 1.76 -3.59
N TRP A 21 -23.60 1.02 -2.53
CA TRP A 21 -22.67 1.50 -1.52
C TRP A 21 -21.36 1.84 -2.21
N ALA A 22 -21.07 3.13 -2.34
CA ALA A 22 -19.81 3.61 -2.86
C ALA A 22 -18.73 3.25 -1.84
N ASN A 23 -17.85 2.31 -2.21
CA ASN A 23 -16.62 2.07 -1.48
C ASN A 23 -15.62 3.14 -1.93
N ALA A 24 -15.41 4.17 -1.11
CA ALA A 24 -14.37 5.16 -1.34
C ALA A 24 -13.10 4.75 -0.59
N GLN A 25 -12.04 4.49 -1.32
CA GLN A 25 -10.70 4.31 -0.75
C GLN A 25 -10.02 5.68 -0.71
N VAL A 26 -9.60 6.10 0.49
CA VAL A 26 -9.00 7.43 0.72
C VAL A 26 -7.48 7.38 0.64
N ASP A 27 -6.90 6.22 0.98
CA ASP A 27 -5.46 6.03 1.07
C ASP A 27 -4.86 5.33 -0.15
N PRO A 28 -3.60 5.65 -0.50
CA PRO A 28 -2.87 4.89 -1.47
C PRO A 28 -2.64 3.45 -1.01
N HIS A 29 -2.76 2.52 -1.97
CA HIS A 29 -2.34 1.13 -1.84
C HIS A 29 -1.25 0.79 -2.84
N PHE A 30 -0.47 -0.24 -2.54
CA PHE A 30 0.63 -0.71 -3.38
C PHE A 30 0.38 -2.15 -3.83
N SER A 31 0.79 -2.48 -5.05
CA SER A 31 0.79 -3.83 -5.58
C SER A 31 1.96 -4.66 -5.06
N GLN A 32 3.10 -4.02 -4.82
CA GLN A 32 4.28 -4.61 -4.19
C GLN A 32 4.31 -4.19 -2.71
N TYR A 33 3.25 -4.51 -1.96
CA TYR A 33 3.14 -4.13 -0.55
C TYR A 33 4.34 -4.59 0.30
N TYR A 34 4.91 -5.74 -0.03
CA TYR A 34 6.09 -6.32 0.62
C TYR A 34 7.38 -5.53 0.33
N ALA A 35 7.44 -4.82 -0.80
CA ALA A 35 8.58 -3.99 -1.18
C ALA A 35 8.60 -2.63 -0.45
N TYR A 36 7.56 -2.30 0.34
CA TYR A 36 7.48 -1.04 1.09
C TYR A 36 7.13 -1.23 2.58
N PRO A 37 8.08 -1.74 3.39
CA PRO A 37 7.79 -2.28 4.73
C PRO A 37 7.24 -1.26 5.74
N MET A 38 7.73 -0.02 5.70
CA MET A 38 7.27 1.04 6.62
C MET A 38 5.81 1.44 6.39
N TRP A 39 5.28 1.29 5.17
CA TRP A 39 3.86 1.49 4.90
C TRP A 39 3.01 0.28 5.33
N LEU A 40 3.56 -0.92 5.15
CA LEU A 40 2.89 -2.19 5.47
C LEU A 40 2.69 -2.34 6.98
N ASN A 41 3.73 -2.14 7.78
CA ASN A 41 3.66 -2.28 9.23
C ASN A 41 4.80 -1.51 9.92
N PRO A 42 4.54 -0.60 10.88
CA PRO A 42 5.58 0.11 11.60
C PRO A 42 6.50 -0.81 12.43
N ALA A 43 6.07 -2.04 12.73
CA ALA A 43 6.94 -3.04 13.35
C ALA A 43 8.07 -3.53 12.43
N LEU A 44 8.01 -3.25 11.12
CA LEU A 44 9.08 -3.59 10.18
C LEU A 44 10.18 -2.52 10.07
N THR A 45 10.05 -1.39 10.78
CA THR A 45 11.06 -0.33 10.82
C THR A 45 12.37 -0.87 11.38
N GLY A 46 13.48 -0.72 10.66
CA GLY A 46 14.79 -1.19 11.11
C GLY A 46 14.93 -2.72 11.14
N ILE A 47 13.96 -3.44 10.58
CA ILE A 47 14.07 -4.87 10.28
C ILE A 47 14.61 -4.96 8.86
N VAL A 48 15.94 -5.03 8.77
CA VAL A 48 16.70 -5.03 7.52
C VAL A 48 17.94 -5.91 7.68
N ASP A 49 18.30 -6.60 6.59
CA ASP A 49 19.55 -7.35 6.42
C ASP A 49 20.72 -6.39 6.10
N GLY A 50 21.02 -5.48 7.06
CA GLY A 50 21.98 -4.39 6.92
C GLY A 50 21.91 -3.37 8.08
N ASP A 51 22.65 -2.27 7.96
CA ASP A 51 22.64 -1.15 8.93
C ASP A 51 21.42 -0.23 8.71
N TYR A 52 21.15 0.08 7.43
CA TYR A 52 20.02 0.92 7.03
C TYR A 52 19.50 0.58 5.64
N ARG A 53 18.26 0.97 5.39
CA ARG A 53 17.54 0.83 4.14
C ARG A 53 16.95 2.18 3.69
N VAL A 54 17.07 2.46 2.40
CA VAL A 54 16.33 3.51 1.71
C VAL A 54 15.40 2.83 0.71
N SER A 55 14.10 3.11 0.74
CA SER A 55 13.16 2.56 -0.23
C SER A 55 12.39 3.67 -0.92
N ALA A 56 12.17 3.52 -2.21
CA ALA A 56 11.36 4.41 -3.03
C ALA A 56 10.39 3.58 -3.86
N ASN A 57 9.10 3.89 -3.77
CA ASN A 57 8.05 3.23 -4.53
C ASN A 57 7.29 4.28 -5.34
N TYR A 58 7.09 4.01 -6.62
CA TYR A 58 6.31 4.83 -7.52
C TYR A 58 5.22 3.99 -8.14
N ARG A 59 3.97 4.39 -7.96
CA ARG A 59 2.78 3.73 -8.52
C ARG A 59 2.00 4.73 -9.34
N ASN A 60 1.61 4.31 -10.55
CA ASN A 60 0.77 5.09 -11.44
C ASN A 60 -0.45 4.26 -11.84
N GLN A 61 -1.65 4.71 -11.47
CA GLN A 61 -2.89 3.96 -11.66
C GLN A 61 -3.68 4.52 -12.84
N TRP A 62 -4.31 3.64 -13.62
CA TRP A 62 -5.21 4.02 -14.72
C TRP A 62 -4.51 4.85 -15.81
N VAL A 63 -3.26 4.51 -16.10
CA VAL A 63 -2.40 5.19 -17.08
C VAL A 63 -3.08 5.29 -18.46
N ASN A 64 -3.88 4.28 -18.82
CA ASN A 64 -4.55 4.21 -20.11
C ASN A 64 -5.86 5.02 -20.19
N ILE A 65 -6.33 5.59 -19.08
CA ILE A 65 -7.60 6.31 -18.99
C ILE A 65 -7.34 7.71 -18.44
N GLY A 66 -6.37 8.41 -19.05
CA GLY A 66 -6.16 9.87 -18.97
C GLY A 66 -5.82 10.51 -17.61
N LYS A 67 -6.51 10.13 -16.54
CA LYS A 67 -6.60 10.81 -15.24
C LYS A 67 -5.96 9.95 -14.13
N PRO A 68 -4.65 9.69 -14.17
CA PRO A 68 -4.07 8.73 -13.27
C PRO A 68 -3.91 9.27 -11.85
N PHE A 69 -4.06 8.38 -10.87
CA PHE A 69 -3.54 8.61 -9.53
C PHE A 69 -2.05 8.27 -9.53
N SER A 70 -1.22 9.21 -9.11
CA SER A 70 0.22 9.03 -8.98
C SER A 70 0.57 9.01 -7.49
N THR A 71 1.19 7.93 -7.04
CA THR A 71 1.65 7.77 -5.66
C THR A 71 3.14 7.56 -5.64
N THR A 72 3.84 8.42 -4.89
CA THR A 72 5.27 8.27 -4.61
C THR A 72 5.45 8.07 -3.11
N GLY A 73 6.13 6.99 -2.73
CA GLY A 73 6.58 6.73 -1.37
C GLY A 73 8.10 6.76 -1.31
N VAL A 74 8.66 7.40 -0.28
CA VAL A 74 10.08 7.30 0.07
C VAL A 74 10.18 6.98 1.55
N SER A 75 11.05 6.07 1.92
CA SER A 75 11.30 5.70 3.30
C SER A 75 12.78 5.52 3.59
N PHE A 76 13.16 5.80 4.83
CA PHE A 76 14.48 5.51 5.38
C PHE A 76 14.27 4.80 6.72
N ASP A 77 14.92 3.66 6.92
CA ASP A 77 14.91 2.98 8.22
C ASP A 77 16.25 2.35 8.54
N ALA A 78 16.60 2.30 9.82
CA ALA A 78 17.88 1.81 10.31
C ALA A 78 17.71 0.90 11.52
N ALA A 79 18.57 -0.12 11.59
CA ALA A 79 18.72 -0.96 12.76
C ALA A 79 19.57 -0.21 13.79
N ALA A 80 18.92 0.39 14.79
CA ALA A 80 19.59 1.06 15.89
C ALA A 80 20.09 0.05 16.95
N PRO A 81 21.00 0.47 17.85
CA PRO A 81 21.41 -0.33 19.01
C PRO A 81 20.23 -0.70 19.92
N ASN A 82 20.47 -1.61 20.87
CA ASN A 82 19.50 -1.99 21.92
C ASN A 82 18.17 -2.55 21.40
N ASN A 83 18.20 -3.29 20.29
CA ASN A 83 17.01 -3.87 19.65
C ASN A 83 15.98 -2.84 19.17
N ILE A 84 16.41 -1.61 18.90
CA ILE A 84 15.54 -0.55 18.38
C ILE A 84 15.69 -0.47 16.86
N GLY A 85 14.58 -0.20 16.17
CA GLY A 85 14.58 0.29 14.79
C GLY A 85 14.04 1.71 14.76
N ALA A 86 14.58 2.57 13.90
CA ALA A 86 14.09 3.93 13.72
C ALA A 86 14.01 4.27 12.24
N GLY A 87 13.02 5.05 11.83
CA GLY A 87 12.88 5.43 10.44
C GLY A 87 11.84 6.50 10.19
N VAL A 88 11.84 7.02 8.96
CA VAL A 88 10.91 8.04 8.46
C VAL A 88 10.32 7.57 7.14
N ASN A 89 9.03 7.79 6.97
CA ASN A 89 8.25 7.40 5.81
C ASN A 89 7.46 8.61 5.29
N ILE A 90 7.56 8.87 3.98
CA ILE A 90 6.85 9.97 3.33
C ILE A 90 6.14 9.41 2.11
N ILE A 91 4.82 9.58 2.06
CA ILE A 91 3.97 9.18 0.95
C ILE A 91 3.26 10.41 0.42
N ASN A 92 3.36 10.64 -0.88
CA ASN A 92 2.66 11.70 -1.57
C ASN A 92 1.84 11.11 -2.72
N MET A 93 0.52 11.22 -2.63
CA MET A 93 -0.42 10.84 -3.67
C MET A 93 -1.07 12.08 -4.27
N THR A 94 -1.13 12.13 -5.60
CA THR A 94 -1.81 13.18 -6.36
C THR A 94 -2.85 12.56 -7.29
N ALA A 95 -4.03 13.18 -7.32
CA ALA A 95 -5.07 12.91 -8.30
C ALA A 95 -5.12 14.11 -9.26
N GLY A 96 -4.35 14.03 -10.34
CA GLY A 96 -3.94 15.18 -11.16
C GLY A 96 -5.05 16.15 -11.55
N ASP A 97 -6.13 15.61 -12.11
CA ASP A 97 -7.30 16.37 -12.60
C ASP A 97 -8.43 16.46 -11.57
N ALA A 98 -8.47 15.57 -10.57
CA ALA A 98 -9.41 15.69 -9.46
C ALA A 98 -8.97 16.77 -8.44
N GLY A 99 -7.79 17.37 -8.64
CA GLY A 99 -7.26 18.43 -7.79
C GLY A 99 -6.96 17.99 -6.36
N TYR A 100 -6.83 16.69 -6.08
CA TYR A 100 -6.57 16.19 -4.73
C TYR A 100 -5.09 15.85 -4.53
N ARG A 101 -4.55 16.22 -3.37
CA ARG A 101 -3.21 15.83 -2.92
C ARG A 101 -3.28 15.33 -1.49
N TYR A 102 -2.66 14.18 -1.25
CA TYR A 102 -2.49 13.56 0.06
C TYR A 102 -1.00 13.38 0.32
N LEU A 103 -0.49 14.04 1.37
CA LEU A 103 0.88 13.89 1.85
C LEU A 103 0.83 13.33 3.27
N ASN A 104 1.41 12.17 3.49
CA ASN A 104 1.58 11.54 4.79
C ASN A 104 3.08 11.48 5.10
N ALA A 105 3.51 12.10 6.19
CA ALA A 105 4.90 12.10 6.62
C ALA A 105 4.96 11.64 8.08
N MET A 106 5.65 10.53 8.33
CA MET A 106 5.62 9.85 9.61
C MET A 106 7.00 9.36 10.03
N ALA A 107 7.32 9.55 11.30
CA ALA A 107 8.45 8.91 11.95
C ALA A 107 7.97 7.63 12.65
N SER A 108 8.83 6.63 12.74
CA SER A 108 8.52 5.34 13.32
C SER A 108 9.66 4.82 14.17
N VAL A 109 9.29 4.04 15.19
CA VAL A 109 10.20 3.34 16.07
C VAL A 109 9.68 1.91 16.25
N SER A 110 10.58 0.94 16.20
CA SER A 110 10.28 -0.46 16.49
C SER A 110 11.15 -1.02 17.59
N TYR A 111 10.68 -2.09 18.23
CA TYR A 111 11.40 -2.83 19.26
C TYR A 111 11.36 -4.33 18.96
N ARG A 112 12.54 -4.92 18.68
CA ARG A 112 12.72 -6.35 18.31
C ARG A 112 13.28 -7.21 19.44
N GLY A 113 13.22 -6.73 20.68
CA GLY A 113 13.85 -7.38 21.84
C GLY A 113 13.12 -8.61 22.36
N VAL A 114 11.87 -8.84 21.96
CA VAL A 114 11.13 -10.04 22.35
C VAL A 114 11.53 -11.18 21.42
N ARG A 115 12.37 -12.08 21.96
CA ARG A 115 12.90 -13.26 21.25
C ARG A 115 12.47 -14.53 21.98
N PHE A 116 12.16 -15.57 21.23
CA PHE A 116 11.77 -16.87 21.79
C PHE A 116 12.20 -18.02 20.87
N GLY A 117 11.97 -19.25 21.34
CA GLY A 117 12.53 -20.47 20.75
C GLY A 117 13.91 -20.79 21.34
N GLU A 118 14.29 -22.06 21.26
CA GLU A 118 15.55 -22.59 21.82
C GLU A 118 16.78 -21.88 21.24
N THR A 119 16.69 -21.47 19.98
CA THR A 119 17.74 -20.74 19.24
C THR A 119 17.62 -19.21 19.32
N GLY A 120 16.54 -18.67 19.90
CA GLY A 120 16.27 -17.23 19.97
C GLY A 120 16.08 -16.53 18.62
N THR A 121 15.82 -17.28 17.54
CA THR A 121 15.67 -16.76 16.16
C THR A 121 14.24 -16.33 15.81
N SER A 122 13.27 -16.65 16.66
CA SER A 122 11.89 -16.19 16.52
C SER A 122 11.72 -14.84 17.20
N HIS A 123 11.28 -13.84 16.45
CA HIS A 123 11.14 -12.47 16.92
C HIS A 123 9.67 -12.05 16.95
N LEU A 124 9.27 -11.39 18.02
CA LEU A 124 8.06 -10.57 18.07
C LEU A 124 8.47 -9.10 18.17
N VAL A 125 8.10 -8.33 17.17
CA VAL A 125 8.48 -6.93 17.02
C VAL A 125 7.24 -6.07 17.16
N PHE A 126 7.35 -5.02 17.97
CA PHE A 126 6.32 -4.00 18.10
C PHE A 126 6.82 -2.73 17.43
N GLY A 127 5.92 -1.99 16.79
CA GLY A 127 6.26 -0.72 16.17
C GLY A 127 5.16 0.30 16.33
N ILE A 128 5.57 1.56 16.43
CA ILE A 128 4.70 2.72 16.46
C ILE A 128 5.17 3.73 15.42
N GLN A 129 4.22 4.51 14.93
CA GLN A 129 4.45 5.55 13.95
C GLN A 129 3.62 6.77 14.30
N ALA A 130 4.18 7.96 14.12
CA ALA A 130 3.49 9.21 14.39
C ALA A 130 3.98 10.30 13.42
N GLY A 131 3.09 11.20 13.06
CA GLY A 131 3.45 12.29 12.17
C GLY A 131 2.25 13.11 11.74
N MET A 132 2.32 13.62 10.51
CA MET A 132 1.35 14.56 9.97
C MET A 132 0.78 14.07 8.65
N ILE A 133 -0.51 14.32 8.46
CA ILE A 133 -1.21 14.18 7.19
C ILE A 133 -1.56 15.59 6.72
N ASN A 134 -1.09 15.94 5.53
CA ASN A 134 -1.56 17.10 4.78
C ASN A 134 -2.48 16.64 3.66
N ARG A 135 -3.72 17.14 3.65
CA ARG A 135 -4.65 16.98 2.53
C ARG A 135 -4.91 18.33 1.88
N LYS A 136 -4.89 18.38 0.56
CA LYS A 136 -5.21 19.56 -0.22
C LYS A 136 -6.18 19.22 -1.34
N ILE A 137 -7.15 20.09 -1.55
CA ILE A 137 -8.04 20.09 -2.71
C ILE A 137 -7.84 21.37 -3.52
N ASP A 138 -7.98 21.26 -4.82
CA ASP A 138 -7.95 22.34 -5.78
C ASP A 138 -9.28 22.36 -6.56
N PRO A 139 -10.29 23.07 -6.05
CA PRO A 139 -11.60 23.13 -6.67
C PRO A 139 -11.58 23.72 -8.10
N ALA A 140 -10.54 24.48 -8.46
CA ALA A 140 -10.43 25.06 -9.80
C ALA A 140 -10.25 23.98 -10.90
N LYS A 141 -9.84 22.77 -10.53
CA LYS A 141 -9.70 21.63 -11.45
C LYS A 141 -10.96 20.81 -11.60
N TRP A 142 -11.98 21.07 -10.78
CA TRP A 142 -13.19 20.26 -10.78
C TRP A 142 -14.09 20.61 -11.96
N GLN A 143 -14.73 19.57 -12.50
CA GLN A 143 -15.75 19.69 -13.53
C GLN A 143 -17.03 19.08 -12.99
N LEU A 144 -17.92 19.92 -12.46
CA LEU A 144 -19.14 19.47 -11.80
C LEU A 144 -20.33 19.54 -12.75
N GLY A 145 -21.34 18.70 -12.52
CA GLY A 145 -22.52 18.61 -13.38
C GLY A 145 -23.26 19.94 -13.55
N SER A 146 -23.26 20.79 -12.52
CA SER A 146 -23.81 22.16 -12.53
C SER A 146 -23.15 23.09 -13.56
N GLN A 147 -21.92 22.77 -13.96
CA GLN A 147 -21.13 23.54 -14.91
C GLN A 147 -21.24 23.01 -16.35
N TYR A 148 -21.98 21.93 -16.57
CA TYR A 148 -22.23 21.40 -17.92
C TYR A 148 -23.50 22.00 -18.52
N ASP A 149 -23.37 22.54 -19.72
CA ASP A 149 -24.49 22.95 -20.56
C ASP A 149 -24.83 21.84 -21.58
N PRO A 150 -26.12 21.49 -21.78
CA PRO A 150 -26.52 20.46 -22.73
C PRO A 150 -26.11 20.74 -24.19
N VAL A 151 -25.89 22.01 -24.55
CA VAL A 151 -25.57 22.43 -25.92
C VAL A 151 -24.09 22.77 -26.07
N MET A 152 -23.50 23.48 -25.12
CA MET A 152 -22.11 23.97 -25.22
C MET A 152 -21.06 23.15 -24.46
N GLY A 153 -21.47 22.15 -23.67
CA GLY A 153 -20.55 21.35 -22.86
C GLY A 153 -20.09 22.06 -21.58
N PHE A 154 -18.87 21.76 -21.11
CA PHE A 154 -18.35 22.32 -19.85
C PHE A 154 -18.11 23.83 -19.95
N ASN A 155 -18.70 24.59 -19.03
CA ASN A 155 -18.53 26.03 -18.92
C ASN A 155 -17.98 26.40 -17.52
N PRO A 156 -16.68 26.77 -17.42
CA PRO A 156 -16.04 27.09 -16.14
C PRO A 156 -16.55 28.38 -15.49
N SER A 157 -17.26 29.25 -16.23
CA SER A 157 -17.85 30.48 -15.71
C SER A 157 -19.17 30.25 -14.97
N LYS A 158 -19.79 29.06 -15.07
CA LYS A 158 -20.96 28.70 -14.27
C LYS A 158 -20.54 28.38 -12.83
N PRO A 159 -21.31 28.82 -11.82
CA PRO A 159 -21.01 28.48 -10.43
C PRO A 159 -21.08 26.96 -10.22
N SER A 160 -20.08 26.41 -9.52
CA SER A 160 -20.04 24.99 -9.15
C SER A 160 -21.19 24.57 -8.24
N GLY A 161 -21.72 25.50 -7.44
CA GLY A 161 -22.72 25.21 -6.41
C GLY A 161 -22.15 24.59 -5.13
N GLU A 162 -20.84 24.28 -5.12
CA GLU A 162 -20.13 23.75 -3.95
C GLU A 162 -19.58 24.90 -3.10
N ASN A 163 -19.84 24.87 -1.79
CA ASN A 163 -19.29 25.84 -0.84
C ASN A 163 -18.14 25.21 -0.05
N ILE A 164 -16.91 25.47 -0.48
CA ILE A 164 -15.70 24.91 0.13
C ILE A 164 -14.99 26.00 0.93
N SER A 165 -15.10 25.92 2.26
CA SER A 165 -14.45 26.84 3.19
C SER A 165 -13.00 26.48 3.49
N THR A 166 -12.58 25.25 3.19
CA THR A 166 -11.24 24.75 3.54
C THR A 166 -10.67 23.96 2.37
N THR A 167 -9.51 24.37 1.87
CA THR A 167 -8.85 23.74 0.72
C THR A 167 -7.56 23.02 1.10
N SER A 168 -7.09 23.19 2.33
CA SER A 168 -5.90 22.54 2.87
C SER A 168 -6.08 22.26 4.35
N SER A 169 -5.61 21.11 4.81
CA SER A 169 -5.65 20.72 6.22
C SER A 169 -4.43 19.92 6.59
N ASN A 170 -3.94 20.18 7.80
CA ASN A 170 -2.83 19.47 8.43
C ASN A 170 -3.34 18.86 9.74
N VAL A 171 -3.20 17.56 9.88
CA VAL A 171 -3.66 16.84 11.07
C VAL A 171 -2.58 15.89 11.56
N PHE A 172 -2.50 15.76 12.89
CA PHE A 172 -1.65 14.77 13.52
C PHE A 172 -2.26 13.38 13.36
N ASP A 173 -1.40 12.39 13.11
CA ASP A 173 -1.81 11.01 12.99
C ASP A 173 -0.79 10.02 13.57
N ALA A 174 -1.28 8.84 13.96
CA ALA A 174 -0.50 7.79 14.56
C ALA A 174 -0.92 6.39 14.06
N ALA A 175 0.02 5.46 14.08
CA ALA A 175 -0.18 4.06 13.77
C ALA A 175 0.59 3.17 14.75
N ALA A 176 0.15 1.92 14.87
CA ALA A 176 0.86 0.89 15.63
C ALA A 176 0.80 -0.44 14.88
N GLY A 177 1.72 -1.33 15.19
CA GLY A 177 1.74 -2.65 14.60
C GLY A 177 2.60 -3.64 15.36
N VAL A 178 2.39 -4.91 15.05
CA VAL A 178 3.09 -6.06 15.59
C VAL A 178 3.49 -6.97 14.44
N MET A 179 4.68 -7.57 14.53
CA MET A 179 5.22 -8.47 13.53
C MET A 179 5.84 -9.68 14.24
N PHE A 180 5.48 -10.86 13.81
CA PHE A 180 6.16 -12.11 14.13
C PHE A 180 6.93 -12.57 12.90
N PHE A 181 8.17 -13.03 13.08
CA PHE A 181 8.90 -13.76 12.04
C PHE A 181 9.95 -14.69 12.64
N ASP A 182 10.26 -15.75 11.89
CA ASP A 182 11.40 -16.61 12.17
C ASP A 182 12.58 -16.26 11.26
N GLY A 183 13.66 -15.78 11.86
CA GLY A 183 14.88 -15.36 11.17
C GLY A 183 15.90 -16.47 10.93
N ASN A 184 15.61 -17.74 11.24
CA ASN A 184 16.59 -18.83 11.09
C ASN A 184 16.79 -19.25 9.62
N PRO A 185 17.94 -18.98 8.98
CA PRO A 185 18.15 -19.29 7.57
C PRO A 185 18.15 -20.80 7.24
N ASN A 186 18.41 -21.64 8.25
CA ASN A 186 18.52 -23.09 8.11
C ASN A 186 17.17 -23.81 8.14
N HIS A 187 16.11 -23.13 8.61
CA HIS A 187 14.78 -23.71 8.55
C HIS A 187 14.28 -23.75 7.10
N GLN A 188 13.69 -24.89 6.73
CA GLN A 188 13.01 -25.04 5.45
C GLN A 188 11.85 -24.06 5.33
N PHE A 189 11.17 -23.76 6.43
CA PHE A 189 10.04 -22.84 6.51
C PHE A 189 10.38 -21.69 7.47
N ASN A 190 10.33 -20.45 6.96
CA ASN A 190 10.44 -19.24 7.77
C ASN A 190 9.10 -18.51 7.76
N PRO A 191 8.18 -18.82 8.69
CA PRO A 191 6.91 -18.13 8.76
C PRO A 191 7.07 -16.69 9.22
N PHE A 192 6.21 -15.82 8.72
CA PHE A 192 6.04 -14.46 9.18
C PHE A 192 4.56 -14.06 9.16
N ALA A 193 4.15 -13.26 10.13
CA ALA A 193 2.80 -12.73 10.22
C ALA A 193 2.82 -11.37 10.92
N GLY A 194 2.01 -10.43 10.45
CA GLY A 194 1.96 -9.09 11.00
C GLY A 194 0.56 -8.52 10.99
N PHE A 195 0.33 -7.62 11.93
CA PHE A 195 -0.87 -6.82 12.01
C PHE A 195 -0.50 -5.36 12.28
N SER A 196 -1.13 -4.43 11.58
CA SER A 196 -0.96 -3.00 11.80
C SER A 196 -2.30 -2.27 11.76
N ALA A 197 -2.39 -1.18 12.52
CA ALA A 197 -3.51 -0.27 12.58
C ALA A 197 -3.00 1.15 12.35
N GLY A 198 -3.34 1.73 11.20
CA GLY A 198 -3.09 3.12 10.86
C GLY A 198 -4.29 4.02 11.16
N HIS A 199 -4.07 5.33 11.20
CA HIS A 199 -5.12 6.32 11.50
C HIS A 199 -5.73 6.20 12.90
N LEU A 200 -4.93 5.86 13.91
CA LEU A 200 -5.38 5.68 15.28
C LEU A 200 -5.95 6.96 15.91
N THR A 201 -5.54 8.13 15.42
CA THR A 201 -6.08 9.41 15.91
C THR A 201 -7.42 9.78 15.28
N GLN A 202 -7.84 9.04 14.23
CA GLN A 202 -9.08 9.23 13.48
C GLN A 202 -9.38 10.71 13.19
N PRO A 203 -8.48 11.43 12.48
CA PRO A 203 -8.63 12.86 12.28
C PRO A 203 -9.94 13.16 11.53
N ARG A 204 -10.58 14.27 11.93
CA ARG A 204 -11.82 14.75 11.29
C ARG A 204 -11.57 15.12 9.83
N ASP A 205 -12.59 14.93 8.99
CA ASP A 205 -12.58 15.40 7.63
C ASP A 205 -12.73 16.93 7.59
N PRO A 206 -11.73 17.67 7.05
CA PRO A 206 -11.74 19.12 7.04
C PRO A 206 -12.53 19.71 5.87
N PHE A 207 -12.93 18.90 4.88
CA PHE A 207 -13.55 19.37 3.63
C PHE A 207 -15.08 19.30 3.66
N LEU A 208 -15.65 18.53 4.58
CA LEU A 208 -17.10 18.38 4.73
C LEU A 208 -17.59 19.31 5.84
N THR A 209 -18.46 20.25 5.48
CA THR A 209 -19.11 21.15 6.45
C THR A 209 -20.38 20.49 6.99
N GLY A 210 -20.55 20.50 8.31
CA GLY A 210 -21.78 20.02 8.98
C GLY A 210 -21.87 18.51 9.25
N GLU A 211 -20.93 17.68 8.75
CA GLU A 211 -20.83 16.25 9.08
C GLU A 211 -19.56 15.95 9.89
N ASP A 212 -19.67 15.29 11.06
CA ASP A 212 -18.50 14.77 11.80
C ASP A 212 -18.04 13.44 11.19
N LYS A 213 -17.56 13.49 9.94
CA LYS A 213 -16.88 12.35 9.31
C LYS A 213 -15.43 12.33 9.76
N ARG A 214 -14.95 11.14 10.14
CA ARG A 214 -13.57 10.90 10.56
C ARG A 214 -12.88 9.94 9.62
N LEU A 215 -11.58 10.10 9.45
CA LEU A 215 -10.77 9.15 8.72
C LEU A 215 -10.82 7.80 9.45
N PRO A 216 -11.36 6.74 8.83
CA PRO A 216 -11.49 5.46 9.48
C PRO A 216 -10.11 4.83 9.69
N VAL A 217 -9.98 4.08 10.79
CA VAL A 217 -8.79 3.28 11.09
C VAL A 217 -8.56 2.29 9.95
N ARG A 218 -7.30 2.19 9.50
CA ARG A 218 -6.88 1.23 8.48
C ARG A 218 -6.24 0.04 9.15
N TYR A 219 -6.91 -1.11 9.10
CA TYR A 219 -6.37 -2.37 9.59
C TYR A 219 -5.71 -3.13 8.44
N MET A 220 -4.49 -3.63 8.68
CA MET A 220 -3.77 -4.46 7.74
C MET A 220 -3.28 -5.72 8.46
N ALA A 221 -3.65 -6.88 7.94
CA ALA A 221 -3.14 -8.17 8.37
C ALA A 221 -2.38 -8.78 7.20
N HIS A 222 -1.15 -9.23 7.43
CA HIS A 222 -0.33 -9.83 6.38
C HIS A 222 0.46 -10.99 6.94
N GLY A 223 0.91 -11.86 6.05
CA GLY A 223 1.71 -13.01 6.45
C GLY A 223 2.08 -13.88 5.28
N GLY A 224 2.93 -14.85 5.56
CA GLY A 224 3.49 -15.73 4.55
C GLY A 224 4.55 -16.62 5.16
N THR A 225 5.23 -17.36 4.30
CA THR A 225 6.38 -18.15 4.72
C THR A 225 7.38 -18.25 3.58
N ARG A 226 8.67 -18.05 3.87
CA ARG A 226 9.71 -18.42 2.90
C ARG A 226 9.92 -19.92 3.00
N ILE A 227 9.78 -20.61 1.87
CA ILE A 227 10.02 -22.03 1.72
C ILE A 227 11.34 -22.20 0.97
N LYS A 228 12.38 -22.70 1.65
CA LYS A 228 13.65 -23.07 1.02
C LYS A 228 13.46 -24.39 0.28
N LEU A 229 13.48 -24.37 -1.06
CA LEU A 229 13.36 -25.59 -1.87
C LEU A 229 14.72 -26.27 -2.02
N ASN A 230 15.76 -25.48 -2.27
CA ASN A 230 17.17 -25.89 -2.29
C ASN A 230 18.04 -24.64 -2.03
N ASP A 231 19.36 -24.75 -2.19
CA ASP A 231 20.27 -23.63 -1.96
C ASP A 231 20.19 -22.54 -3.04
N ILE A 232 19.59 -22.82 -4.20
CA ILE A 232 19.48 -21.91 -5.34
C ILE A 232 18.08 -21.29 -5.44
N PHE A 233 17.04 -21.95 -4.95
CA PHE A 233 15.65 -21.53 -5.11
C PHE A 233 14.88 -21.53 -3.79
N SER A 234 14.17 -20.43 -3.57
CA SER A 234 13.14 -20.33 -2.54
C SER A 234 11.84 -19.77 -3.11
N VAL A 235 10.73 -20.06 -2.44
CA VAL A 235 9.40 -19.54 -2.81
C VAL A 235 8.74 -18.97 -1.57
N THR A 236 8.14 -17.78 -1.70
CA THR A 236 7.46 -17.07 -0.62
C THR A 236 6.00 -16.88 -0.96
N PRO A 237 5.10 -17.85 -0.64
CA PRO A 237 3.68 -17.57 -0.57
C PRO A 237 3.39 -16.53 0.52
N HIS A 238 2.58 -15.54 0.17
CA HIS A 238 2.24 -14.43 1.05
C HIS A 238 0.84 -13.91 0.76
N GLY A 239 0.27 -13.18 1.72
CA GLY A 239 -1.04 -12.59 1.62
C GLY A 239 -1.17 -11.32 2.44
N LEU A 240 -2.12 -10.48 2.05
CA LEU A 240 -2.48 -9.23 2.69
C LEU A 240 -4.01 -9.12 2.71
N TYR A 241 -4.54 -8.75 3.87
CA TYR A 241 -5.90 -8.29 4.02
C TYR A 241 -5.89 -6.88 4.60
N MET A 242 -6.54 -5.95 3.92
CA MET A 242 -6.66 -4.56 4.32
C MET A 242 -8.14 -4.20 4.47
N ARG A 243 -8.46 -3.42 5.50
CA ARG A 243 -9.79 -2.85 5.69
C ARG A 243 -9.70 -1.41 6.20
N GLN A 244 -10.46 -0.52 5.57
CA GLN A 244 -10.57 0.87 5.97
C GLN A 244 -11.99 1.36 5.74
N GLY A 245 -12.73 1.59 6.83
CA GLY A 245 -14.16 1.87 6.76
C GLY A 245 -14.93 0.70 6.11
N ASN A 246 -15.65 1.00 5.03
CA ASN A 246 -16.40 0.00 4.24
C ASN A 246 -15.55 -0.65 3.13
N ALA A 247 -14.43 -0.02 2.75
CA ALA A 247 -13.52 -0.56 1.76
C ALA A 247 -12.66 -1.68 2.38
N HIS A 248 -12.46 -2.74 1.62
CA HIS A 248 -11.57 -3.84 1.98
C HIS A 248 -10.88 -4.38 0.73
N GLU A 249 -9.69 -4.92 0.93
CA GLU A 249 -8.86 -5.51 -0.11
C GLU A 249 -8.22 -6.78 0.42
N ALA A 250 -8.21 -7.82 -0.40
CA ALA A 250 -7.52 -9.07 -0.11
C ALA A 250 -6.60 -9.38 -1.29
N VAL A 251 -5.33 -9.65 -0.99
CA VAL A 251 -4.30 -10.01 -1.95
C VAL A 251 -3.68 -11.33 -1.50
N LEU A 252 -3.55 -12.27 -2.44
CA LEU A 252 -2.82 -13.51 -2.24
C LEU A 252 -1.81 -13.65 -3.37
N GLY A 253 -0.63 -14.15 -3.08
CA GLY A 253 0.38 -14.33 -4.11
C GLY A 253 1.56 -15.15 -3.66
N ALA A 254 2.48 -15.30 -4.59
CA ALA A 254 3.76 -15.94 -4.34
C ALA A 254 4.80 -15.36 -5.28
N TYR A 255 6.03 -15.23 -4.78
CA TYR A 255 7.18 -15.01 -5.63
C TYR A 255 8.26 -16.05 -5.32
N GLY A 256 9.01 -16.44 -6.34
CA GLY A 256 10.22 -17.22 -6.23
C GLY A 256 11.44 -16.31 -6.26
N GLN A 257 12.47 -16.68 -5.50
CA GLN A 257 13.79 -16.08 -5.54
C GLN A 257 14.80 -17.13 -6.01
N ALA A 258 15.56 -16.80 -7.06
CA ALA A 258 16.65 -17.60 -7.57
C ALA A 258 17.99 -16.93 -7.21
N TYR A 259 18.78 -17.58 -6.35
CA TYR A 259 20.11 -17.15 -5.93
C TYR A 259 21.13 -17.57 -6.99
N LEU A 260 21.46 -16.66 -7.92
CA LEU A 260 22.37 -16.98 -9.04
C LEU A 260 23.85 -16.86 -8.64
N ASN A 261 24.19 -15.84 -7.84
CA ASN A 261 25.50 -15.64 -7.26
C ASN A 261 25.39 -14.74 -6.00
N GLU A 262 26.51 -14.51 -5.30
CA GLU A 262 26.53 -13.71 -4.05
C GLU A 262 26.04 -12.27 -4.22
N GLU A 263 26.07 -11.73 -5.44
CA GLU A 263 25.72 -10.33 -5.72
C GLU A 263 24.40 -10.19 -6.48
N PHE A 264 23.82 -11.26 -7.03
CA PHE A 264 22.66 -11.19 -7.91
C PHE A 264 21.66 -12.30 -7.66
N ASP A 265 20.44 -11.89 -7.32
CA ASP A 265 19.27 -12.76 -7.19
C ASP A 265 18.18 -12.30 -8.15
N PHE A 266 17.48 -13.24 -8.76
CA PHE A 266 16.31 -12.95 -9.58
C PHE A 266 15.02 -13.21 -8.80
N LEU A 267 14.03 -12.33 -8.95
CA LEU A 267 12.72 -12.42 -8.32
C LEU A 267 11.65 -12.50 -9.40
N LEU A 268 10.75 -13.46 -9.28
CA LEU A 268 9.60 -13.58 -10.18
C LEU A 268 8.39 -14.07 -9.40
N GLY A 269 7.25 -13.42 -9.58
CA GLY A 269 6.04 -13.80 -8.88
C GLY A 269 4.79 -13.26 -9.50
N ALA A 270 3.68 -13.56 -8.85
CA ALA A 270 2.40 -12.98 -9.18
C ALA A 270 1.54 -12.87 -7.92
N ASN A 271 0.83 -11.76 -7.84
CA ASN A 271 -0.19 -11.53 -6.83
C ASN A 271 -1.57 -11.47 -7.51
N TYR A 272 -2.60 -11.86 -6.78
CA TYR A 272 -3.99 -11.77 -7.19
C TYR A 272 -4.74 -10.97 -6.13
N ARG A 273 -5.16 -9.77 -6.50
CA ARG A 273 -6.05 -8.92 -5.71
C ARG A 273 -7.48 -9.32 -6.02
N ILE A 274 -8.15 -9.91 -5.02
CA ILE A 274 -9.50 -10.46 -5.14
C ILE A 274 -10.45 -9.37 -5.64
N ASN A 275 -11.24 -9.71 -6.67
CA ASN A 275 -12.20 -8.81 -7.32
C ASN A 275 -11.62 -7.55 -7.98
N ASP A 276 -10.29 -7.49 -8.19
CA ASP A 276 -9.66 -6.35 -8.87
C ASP A 276 -8.71 -6.79 -9.98
N SER A 277 -7.55 -7.38 -9.65
CA SER A 277 -6.45 -7.51 -10.60
C SER A 277 -5.51 -8.70 -10.35
N ALA A 278 -4.96 -9.22 -11.44
CA ALA A 278 -3.78 -10.09 -11.43
C ALA A 278 -2.53 -9.23 -11.66
N ILE A 279 -1.50 -9.46 -10.87
CA ILE A 279 -0.35 -8.56 -10.72
C ILE A 279 0.92 -9.41 -10.90
N PRO A 280 1.37 -9.66 -12.14
CA PRO A 280 2.71 -10.17 -12.37
C PRO A 280 3.77 -9.23 -11.80
N PHE A 281 4.82 -9.82 -11.23
CA PHE A 281 5.95 -9.13 -10.62
C PHE A 281 7.25 -9.75 -11.10
N ALA A 282 8.22 -8.89 -11.42
CA ALA A 282 9.60 -9.29 -11.65
C ALA A 282 10.54 -8.29 -10.99
N GLY A 283 11.68 -8.78 -10.52
CA GLY A 283 12.68 -7.96 -9.88
C GLY A 283 14.03 -8.64 -9.81
N PHE A 284 15.00 -7.94 -9.28
CA PHE A 284 16.31 -8.50 -8.99
C PHE A 284 16.95 -7.80 -7.80
N HIS A 285 17.74 -8.56 -7.07
CA HIS A 285 18.72 -8.02 -6.16
C HIS A 285 20.04 -7.87 -6.93
N PHE A 286 20.68 -6.72 -6.82
CA PHE A 286 22.03 -6.51 -7.32
C PHE A 286 22.85 -5.76 -6.26
N LYS A 287 23.76 -6.47 -5.61
CA LYS A 287 24.57 -5.99 -4.48
C LYS A 287 23.67 -5.46 -3.36
N SER A 288 23.74 -4.16 -3.10
CA SER A 288 22.93 -3.44 -2.12
C SER A 288 21.59 -2.97 -2.67
N PHE A 289 21.30 -3.15 -3.96
CA PHE A 289 20.07 -2.67 -4.58
C PHE A 289 19.05 -3.78 -4.77
N VAL A 290 17.78 -3.42 -4.65
CA VAL A 290 16.63 -4.26 -4.98
C VAL A 290 15.74 -3.46 -5.92
N LEU A 291 15.56 -3.95 -7.14
CA LEU A 291 14.65 -3.35 -8.12
C LEU A 291 13.47 -4.29 -8.33
N GLY A 292 12.26 -3.75 -8.32
CA GLY A 292 11.03 -4.49 -8.54
C GLY A 292 10.08 -3.73 -9.45
N VAL A 293 9.43 -4.46 -10.35
CA VAL A 293 8.43 -3.93 -11.28
C VAL A 293 7.21 -4.83 -11.24
N SER A 294 6.02 -4.23 -11.21
CA SER A 294 4.76 -4.95 -11.32
C SER A 294 3.76 -4.20 -12.18
N TYR A 295 2.79 -4.96 -12.70
CA TYR A 295 1.76 -4.45 -13.59
C TYR A 295 0.39 -5.04 -13.24
N ASP A 296 -0.56 -4.19 -12.86
CA ASP A 296 -1.90 -4.62 -12.50
C ASP A 296 -2.74 -4.82 -13.76
N VAL A 297 -3.07 -6.08 -14.05
CA VAL A 297 -4.01 -6.47 -15.09
C VAL A 297 -5.38 -6.64 -14.46
N ASN A 298 -6.32 -5.74 -14.77
CA ASN A 298 -7.65 -5.80 -14.18
C ASN A 298 -8.42 -7.06 -14.64
N THR A 299 -8.95 -7.81 -13.68
CA THR A 299 -9.72 -9.05 -13.91
C THR A 299 -11.20 -8.87 -13.60
N SER A 300 -11.60 -7.74 -13.01
CA SER A 300 -12.96 -7.45 -12.59
C SER A 300 -13.86 -6.91 -13.72
N ASN A 301 -15.16 -6.83 -13.45
CA ASN A 301 -16.17 -6.30 -14.38
C ASN A 301 -15.95 -4.82 -14.79
N LEU A 302 -15.00 -4.09 -14.16
CA LEU A 302 -14.56 -2.79 -14.66
C LEU A 302 -13.98 -2.86 -16.08
N ARG A 303 -13.52 -4.05 -16.52
CA ARG A 303 -13.08 -4.32 -17.90
C ARG A 303 -14.15 -3.98 -18.96
N ARG A 304 -15.45 -3.98 -18.62
CA ARG A 304 -16.56 -3.64 -19.54
C ARG A 304 -16.92 -2.15 -19.57
N LEU A 305 -16.53 -1.37 -18.56
CA LEU A 305 -16.84 0.06 -18.45
C LEU A 305 -15.65 0.95 -18.82
N VAL A 306 -14.42 0.45 -18.66
CA VAL A 306 -13.19 1.20 -18.94
C VAL A 306 -12.18 0.23 -19.53
N ASN A 307 -11.74 0.49 -20.78
CA ASN A 307 -10.77 -0.33 -21.52
C ASN A 307 -9.44 -0.48 -20.73
N GLY A 308 -9.35 -1.51 -19.87
CA GLY A 308 -8.11 -1.91 -19.20
C GLY A 308 -7.46 -0.80 -18.39
N SER A 309 -8.01 -0.50 -17.20
CA SER A 309 -7.42 0.44 -16.25
C SER A 309 -6.19 -0.18 -15.58
N ASN A 310 -5.08 -0.25 -16.31
CA ASN A 310 -3.87 -0.90 -15.83
C ASN A 310 -3.08 0.05 -14.92
N SER A 311 -2.42 -0.51 -13.91
CA SER A 311 -1.54 0.23 -13.01
C SER A 311 -0.12 -0.30 -13.13
N PHE A 312 0.85 0.61 -13.08
CA PHE A 312 2.27 0.27 -13.10
C PHE A 312 2.90 0.66 -11.77
N GLU A 313 3.79 -0.18 -11.25
CA GLU A 313 4.52 0.11 -10.02
C GLU A 313 5.99 -0.27 -10.12
N LEU A 314 6.84 0.65 -9.67
CA LEU A 314 8.29 0.51 -9.59
C LEU A 314 8.69 0.64 -8.12
N SER A 315 9.50 -0.30 -7.64
CA SER A 315 10.12 -0.24 -6.31
C SER A 315 11.64 -0.28 -6.44
N LEU A 316 12.33 0.59 -5.72
CA LEU A 316 13.78 0.60 -5.60
C LEU A 316 14.14 0.65 -4.12
N SER A 317 14.95 -0.30 -3.66
CA SER A 317 15.49 -0.29 -2.30
C SER A 317 17.01 -0.35 -2.34
N PHE A 318 17.66 0.38 -1.45
CA PHE A 318 19.09 0.33 -1.20
C PHE A 318 19.32 -0.10 0.26
N ILE A 319 20.09 -1.17 0.45
CA ILE A 319 20.42 -1.73 1.76
C ILE A 319 21.93 -1.64 1.96
N SER A 320 22.34 -0.86 2.96
CA SER A 320 23.75 -0.75 3.32
C SER A 320 24.14 -1.87 4.27
N ARG A 321 25.21 -2.61 3.94
CA ARG A 321 25.80 -3.64 4.78
C ARG A 321 27.24 -3.23 5.06
N LYS A 322 27.56 -2.71 6.25
CA LYS A 322 28.98 -2.63 6.63
C LYS A 322 29.53 -4.05 6.78
N LYS A 323 30.69 -4.32 6.17
CA LYS A 323 31.49 -5.52 6.47
C LYS A 323 31.88 -5.48 7.95
N ARG A 324 31.08 -6.07 8.84
CA ARG A 324 31.50 -6.32 10.22
C ARG A 324 32.35 -7.58 10.23
N VAL A 325 33.61 -7.39 10.59
CA VAL A 325 34.55 -8.45 10.94
C VAL A 325 34.12 -8.93 12.34
N TYR A 326 33.54 -10.14 12.40
CA TYR A 326 33.11 -10.96 13.57
C TYR A 326 31.62 -11.05 13.95
N SER A 327 31.28 -12.34 14.22
CA SER A 327 30.05 -12.96 14.74
C SER A 327 28.81 -12.84 13.87
N GLU A 328 28.63 -13.83 12.99
CA GLU A 328 27.36 -14.16 12.33
C GLU A 328 26.30 -14.55 13.39
N GLU A 329 25.77 -13.58 14.14
CA GLU A 329 24.42 -13.71 14.66
C GLU A 329 23.49 -13.62 13.45
N ASN A 330 23.11 -14.79 12.93
CA ASN A 330 22.23 -14.99 11.79
C ASN A 330 20.86 -14.33 12.02
N PHE A 331 20.80 -13.01 11.85
CA PHE A 331 19.57 -12.23 11.82
C PHE A 331 19.16 -12.06 10.35
N PHE A 332 18.37 -13.02 9.84
CA PHE A 332 17.75 -12.87 8.55
C PHE A 332 16.45 -12.06 8.71
N CYS A 333 16.42 -10.85 8.15
CA CYS A 333 15.19 -10.10 7.98
C CYS A 333 14.22 -10.94 7.13
N PRO A 334 12.93 -11.09 7.51
CA PRO A 334 11.96 -11.68 6.61
C PRO A 334 11.97 -10.83 5.33
N ARG A 335 12.46 -11.43 4.25
CA ARG A 335 12.31 -10.87 2.92
C ARG A 335 10.83 -11.14 2.58
N LEU A 336 9.99 -10.14 2.82
CA LEU A 336 8.54 -10.22 2.70
C LEU A 336 8.10 -10.43 1.26
#